data_AF-A0A6S9KL34-F1
#
_entry.id   AF-A0A6S9KL34-F1
#
_cell.length_a   1.000
_cell.length_b   1.000
_cell.length_c   1.000
_cell.angle_alpha   90.00
_cell.angle_beta   90.00
_cell.angle_gamma   90.00
#
_symmetry.space_group_name_H-M   'P 1'
#
loop_
_entity.id
_entity.type
_entity.pdbx_description
1 polymer ?
#
loop_
_entity_poly.entity_id
_entity_poly.type
_entity_poly.pdbx_seq_one_letter_code
_entity_poly.pdbx_strand_id
1 'polypeptide(L)'
;GVRLAARALEVHSEHLNVLLHAAGALFALTNACGENRKEAAELNLPDRLFAVLAAHPDRQELVAYCLWVLLALLQHDGEGAVLRAALAPDRVRQIEIVRTRNHNNEEIRNAADEIFEKFVDENIFYDEVEIEEAIKLGQAQGAL
;
A
#
# COMPACT_ATOMS: atom_id res chain seq x y z
N GLY A 1 -16.93 6.60 9.32
CA GLY A 1 -16.69 5.44 8.43
C GLY A 1 -15.24 5.01 8.50
N VAL A 2 -14.31 5.92 8.19
CA VAL A 2 -12.88 5.65 8.07
C VAL A 2 -12.29 5.07 9.35
N ARG A 3 -12.56 5.67 10.53
CA ARG A 3 -12.12 5.13 11.83
C ARG A 3 -12.51 3.68 12.07
N LEU A 4 -13.75 3.32 11.77
CA LEU A 4 -14.24 1.96 12.01
C LEU A 4 -13.53 0.96 11.12
N ALA A 5 -13.38 1.28 9.83
CA ALA A 5 -12.68 0.42 8.89
C ALA A 5 -11.17 0.34 9.19
N ALA A 6 -10.53 1.46 9.55
CA ALA A 6 -9.14 1.49 9.99
C ALA A 6 -8.94 0.66 11.27
N ARG A 7 -9.87 0.71 12.22
CA ARG A 7 -9.85 -0.11 13.44
C ARG A 7 -10.06 -1.59 13.12
N ALA A 8 -10.90 -1.92 12.15
CA ALA A 8 -11.10 -3.30 11.72
C ALA A 8 -9.82 -3.91 11.13
N LEU A 9 -9.04 -3.16 10.34
CA LEU A 9 -7.72 -3.61 9.87
C LEU A 9 -6.73 -3.90 11.01
N GLU A 10 -6.81 -3.15 12.09
CA GLU A 10 -5.91 -3.29 13.25
C GLU A 10 -6.29 -4.46 14.16
N VAL A 11 -7.59 -4.64 14.43
CA VAL A 11 -8.08 -5.64 15.40
C VAL A 11 -8.24 -7.03 14.78
N HIS A 12 -8.50 -7.10 13.48
CA HIS A 12 -8.86 -8.35 12.80
C HIS A 12 -7.83 -8.78 11.75
N SER A 13 -6.54 -8.68 12.07
CA SER A 13 -5.41 -9.01 11.18
C SER A 13 -5.41 -10.44 10.61
N GLU A 14 -6.15 -11.37 11.23
CA GLU A 14 -6.26 -12.77 10.80
C GLU A 14 -7.59 -13.10 10.09
N HIS A 15 -8.60 -12.23 10.17
CA HIS A 15 -9.92 -12.50 9.60
C HIS A 15 -10.05 -11.91 8.19
N LEU A 16 -9.67 -12.69 7.18
CA LEU A 16 -9.60 -12.24 5.78
C LEU A 16 -10.88 -11.54 5.29
N ASN A 17 -12.06 -12.06 5.61
CA ASN A 17 -13.32 -11.43 5.20
C ASN A 17 -13.50 -10.04 5.81
N VAL A 18 -13.12 -9.87 7.08
CA VAL A 18 -13.20 -8.57 7.77
C VAL A 18 -12.21 -7.59 7.16
N LEU A 19 -10.98 -8.05 6.88
CA LEU A 19 -9.96 -7.24 6.21
C LEU A 19 -10.41 -6.78 4.84
N LEU A 20 -10.99 -7.68 4.04
CA LEU A 20 -11.47 -7.37 2.70
C LEU A 20 -12.57 -6.31 2.73
N HIS A 21 -13.58 -6.48 3.59
CA HIS A 21 -14.66 -5.50 3.73
C HIS A 21 -14.14 -4.15 4.26
N ALA A 22 -13.19 -4.18 5.19
CA ALA A 22 -12.57 -2.96 5.70
C ALA A 22 -11.77 -2.22 4.62
N ALA A 23 -10.96 -2.94 3.84
CA ALA A 23 -10.17 -2.37 2.76
C ALA A 23 -11.07 -1.81 1.63
N GLY A 24 -12.11 -2.53 1.23
CA GLY A 24 -13.10 -2.06 0.26
C GLY A 24 -13.88 -0.83 0.77
N ALA A 25 -14.26 -0.81 2.04
CA ALA A 25 -14.92 0.35 2.64
C ALA A 25 -13.99 1.57 2.68
N LEU A 26 -12.71 1.38 3.02
CA LEU A 26 -11.71 2.44 3.00
C LEU A 26 -11.54 2.99 1.59
N PHE A 27 -11.44 2.14 0.58
CA PHE A 27 -11.34 2.58 -0.82
C PHE A 27 -12.53 3.45 -1.22
N ALA A 28 -13.76 3.03 -0.91
CA ALA A 28 -14.95 3.82 -1.20
C ALA A 28 -14.92 5.18 -0.46
N LEU A 29 -14.54 5.17 0.82
CA LEU A 29 -14.51 6.38 1.65
C LEU A 29 -13.42 7.36 1.21
N THR A 30 -12.21 6.90 0.93
CA THR A 30 -11.10 7.74 0.49
C THR A 30 -11.33 8.30 -0.91
N ASN A 31 -12.12 7.65 -1.76
CA ASN A 31 -12.53 8.23 -3.04
C ASN A 31 -13.69 9.22 -2.91
N ALA A 32 -14.56 9.07 -1.92
CA ALA A 32 -15.76 9.89 -1.77
C ALA A 32 -15.48 11.38 -1.48
N CYS A 33 -14.52 11.70 -0.61
CA CYS A 33 -14.18 13.10 -0.31
C CYS A 33 -12.78 13.27 0.29
N GLY A 34 -12.26 14.50 0.22
CA GLY A 34 -10.95 14.87 0.77
C GLY A 34 -10.85 14.79 2.29
N GLU A 35 -11.94 15.05 3.02
CA GLU A 35 -11.95 14.95 4.48
C GLU A 35 -11.72 13.52 4.97
N ASN A 36 -12.27 12.52 4.27
CA ASN A 36 -12.02 11.12 4.58
C ASN A 36 -10.55 10.73 4.35
N ARG A 37 -9.89 11.33 3.34
CA ARG A 37 -8.46 11.11 3.09
C ARG A 37 -7.59 11.72 4.18
N LYS A 38 -7.93 12.93 4.64
CA LYS A 38 -7.29 13.56 5.80
C LYS A 38 -7.42 12.70 7.05
N GLU A 39 -8.65 12.27 7.36
CA GLU A 39 -8.89 11.39 8.50
C GLU A 39 -8.11 10.07 8.37
N ALA A 40 -8.02 9.49 7.17
CA ALA A 40 -7.23 8.29 6.93
C ALA A 40 -5.72 8.51 7.19
N ALA A 41 -5.16 9.63 6.74
CA ALA A 41 -3.76 9.98 7.00
C ALA A 41 -3.51 10.18 8.51
N GLU A 42 -4.38 10.91 9.22
CA GLU A 42 -4.29 11.14 10.68
C GLU A 42 -4.36 9.84 11.50
N LEU A 43 -5.02 8.81 10.99
CA LEU A 43 -5.15 7.50 11.64
C LEU A 43 -3.96 6.56 11.39
N ASN A 44 -2.89 7.04 10.76
CA ASN A 44 -1.77 6.24 10.28
C ASN A 44 -2.25 5.05 9.44
N LEU A 45 -3.26 5.28 8.59
CA LEU A 45 -3.80 4.23 7.73
C LEU A 45 -2.74 3.59 6.82
N PRO A 46 -1.77 4.34 6.24
CA PRO A 46 -0.68 3.75 5.48
C PRO A 46 0.00 2.57 6.17
N ASP A 47 0.36 2.74 7.45
CA ASP A 47 1.09 1.73 8.22
C ASP A 47 0.28 0.44 8.36
N ARG A 48 -1.04 0.60 8.58
CA ARG A 48 -1.97 -0.51 8.69
C ARG A 48 -2.13 -1.25 7.36
N LEU A 49 -2.20 -0.52 6.25
CA LEU A 49 -2.29 -1.11 4.91
C LEU A 49 -1.02 -1.86 4.55
N PHE A 50 0.16 -1.32 4.87
CA PHE A 50 1.44 -2.02 4.67
C PHE A 50 1.55 -3.28 5.53
N ALA A 51 1.07 -3.24 6.78
CA ALA A 51 1.01 -4.45 7.61
C ALA A 51 0.11 -5.53 7.00
N VAL A 52 -1.03 -5.14 6.42
CA VAL A 52 -1.93 -6.07 5.72
C VAL A 52 -1.27 -6.64 4.46
N LEU A 53 -0.61 -5.80 3.65
CA LEU A 53 0.13 -6.25 2.47
C LEU A 53 1.26 -7.23 2.81
N ALA A 54 1.95 -7.00 3.93
CA ALA A 54 3.00 -7.89 4.43
C ALA A 54 2.46 -9.25 4.90
N ALA A 55 1.31 -9.25 5.57
CA ALA A 55 0.69 -10.47 6.08
C ALA A 55 -0.02 -11.29 4.99
N HIS A 56 -0.54 -10.62 3.95
CA HIS A 56 -1.42 -11.23 2.94
C HIS A 56 -1.04 -10.90 1.49
N PRO A 57 0.22 -11.05 1.07
CA PRO A 57 0.68 -10.60 -0.26
C PRO A 57 0.07 -11.40 -1.43
N ASP A 58 -0.47 -12.59 -1.17
CA ASP A 58 -1.05 -13.48 -2.18
C ASP A 58 -2.59 -13.35 -2.29
N ARG A 59 -3.20 -12.45 -1.49
CA ARG A 59 -4.66 -12.22 -1.47
C ARG A 59 -5.02 -11.10 -2.45
N GLN A 60 -5.07 -11.42 -3.73
CA GLN A 60 -5.21 -10.46 -4.84
C GLN A 60 -6.23 -9.34 -4.60
N GLU A 61 -7.47 -9.67 -4.22
CA GLU A 61 -8.52 -8.66 -4.02
C GLU A 61 -8.23 -7.73 -2.84
N LEU A 62 -7.73 -8.29 -1.73
CA LEU A 62 -7.33 -7.51 -0.56
C LEU A 62 -6.14 -6.60 -0.90
N VAL A 63 -5.15 -7.15 -1.62
CA VAL A 63 -3.97 -6.42 -2.10
C VAL A 63 -4.39 -5.25 -2.99
N ALA A 64 -5.27 -5.49 -3.97
CA ALA A 64 -5.75 -4.46 -4.88
C ALA A 64 -6.40 -3.30 -4.10
N TYR A 65 -7.32 -3.60 -3.17
CA TYR A 65 -7.91 -2.55 -2.34
C TYR A 65 -6.88 -1.81 -1.49
N CYS A 66 -5.89 -2.49 -0.91
CA CYS A 66 -4.84 -1.82 -0.16
C CYS A 66 -4.02 -0.86 -1.04
N LEU A 67 -3.61 -1.29 -2.23
CA LEU A 67 -2.86 -0.43 -3.17
C LEU A 67 -3.70 0.75 -3.66
N TRP A 68 -4.97 0.54 -4.00
CA TRP A 68 -5.84 1.64 -4.44
C TRP A 68 -6.14 2.66 -3.33
N VAL A 69 -6.23 2.22 -2.06
CA VAL A 69 -6.33 3.16 -0.95
C VAL A 69 -5.03 3.97 -0.81
N LEU A 70 -3.86 3.33 -0.93
CA LEU A 70 -2.57 4.03 -0.91
C LEU A 70 -2.47 5.05 -2.04
N LEU A 71 -2.88 4.71 -3.26
CA LEU A 71 -2.95 5.64 -4.40
C LEU A 71 -3.88 6.81 -4.14
N ALA A 72 -5.08 6.56 -3.60
CA ALA A 72 -6.02 7.61 -3.27
C ALA A 72 -5.47 8.61 -2.24
N LEU A 73 -4.59 8.14 -1.34
CA LEU A 73 -3.87 9.00 -0.39
C LEU A 73 -2.71 9.76 -1.05
N LEU A 74 -2.07 9.20 -2.09
CA LEU A 74 -0.99 9.87 -2.84
C LEU A 74 -1.48 10.98 -3.76
N GLN A 75 -2.68 10.84 -4.33
CA GLN A 75 -3.20 11.75 -5.36
C GLN A 75 -3.61 13.15 -4.85
N HIS A 76 -3.52 13.42 -3.55
CA HIS A 76 -3.91 14.70 -2.97
C HIS A 76 -2.75 15.41 -2.24
N ASP A 77 -2.55 16.68 -2.64
CA ASP A 77 -1.47 17.55 -2.16
C ASP A 77 -1.69 17.93 -0.69
N GLY A 78 -1.03 17.17 0.19
CA GLY A 78 -1.06 17.31 1.65
C GLY A 78 -0.98 15.94 2.33
N GLU A 79 -1.88 15.03 1.95
CA GLU A 79 -1.93 13.65 2.46
C GLU A 79 -0.85 12.78 1.82
N GLY A 80 -0.53 13.04 0.55
CA GLY A 80 0.58 12.41 -0.14
C GLY A 80 1.93 12.72 0.52
N ALA A 81 2.09 13.85 1.20
CA ALA A 81 3.32 14.17 1.95
C ALA A 81 3.46 13.31 3.22
N VAL A 82 2.35 13.03 3.92
CA VAL A 82 2.33 12.13 5.08
C VAL A 82 2.70 10.71 4.66
N LEU A 83 2.10 10.23 3.56
CA LEU A 83 2.39 8.91 3.03
C LEU A 83 3.83 8.81 2.50
N ARG A 84 4.32 9.83 1.77
CA ARG A 84 5.73 9.91 1.33
C ARG A 84 6.72 9.93 2.48
N ALA A 85 6.46 10.74 3.51
CA ALA A 85 7.29 10.77 4.72
C ALA A 85 7.26 9.44 5.49
N ALA A 86 6.17 8.70 5.38
CA ALA A 86 6.03 7.39 6.00
C ALA A 86 6.66 6.26 5.15
N LEU A 87 7.01 6.46 3.87
CA LEU A 87 7.62 5.44 3.04
C LEU A 87 9.11 5.24 3.34
N ALA A 88 9.38 4.49 4.40
CA ALA A 88 10.68 3.88 4.66
C ALA A 88 11.04 2.83 3.58
N PRO A 89 12.34 2.52 3.39
CA PRO A 89 12.82 1.50 2.45
C PRO A 89 12.08 0.15 2.56
N ASP A 90 11.69 -0.24 3.77
CA ASP A 90 10.93 -1.47 4.02
C ASP A 90 9.58 -1.51 3.28
N ARG A 91 8.92 -0.36 3.10
CA ARG A 91 7.62 -0.26 2.44
C ARG A 91 7.76 -0.29 0.92
N VAL A 92 8.83 0.29 0.39
CA VAL A 92 9.22 0.16 -1.02
C VAL A 92 9.46 -1.30 -1.36
N ARG A 93 10.24 -1.99 -0.52
CA ARG A 93 10.46 -3.44 -0.64
C ARG A 93 9.14 -4.22 -0.56
N GLN A 94 8.22 -3.83 0.32
CA GLN A 94 6.92 -4.49 0.45
C GLN A 94 6.07 -4.36 -0.82
N ILE A 95 6.11 -3.20 -1.50
CA ILE A 95 5.42 -2.99 -2.78
C ILE A 95 6.03 -3.89 -3.87
N GLU A 96 7.37 -4.02 -3.91
CA GLU A 96 8.02 -4.91 -4.87
C GLU A 96 7.69 -6.39 -4.63
N ILE A 97 7.60 -6.82 -3.37
CA ILE A 97 7.16 -8.18 -3.01
C ILE A 97 5.74 -8.41 -3.54
N VAL A 98 4.82 -7.47 -3.29
CA VAL A 98 3.44 -7.56 -3.76
C VAL A 98 3.39 -7.62 -5.29
N ARG A 99 4.13 -6.75 -5.98
CA ARG A 99 4.23 -6.72 -7.43
C ARG A 99 4.74 -8.03 -8.01
N THR A 100 5.80 -8.60 -7.42
CA THR A 100 6.41 -9.86 -7.86
C THR A 100 5.46 -11.04 -7.65
N ARG A 101 4.84 -11.14 -6.48
CA ARG A 101 3.91 -12.24 -6.16
C ARG A 101 2.63 -12.19 -6.98
N ASN A 102 2.22 -11.01 -7.42
CA ASN A 102 1.03 -10.79 -8.24
C ASN A 102 1.38 -10.47 -9.71
N HIS A 103 2.50 -11.01 -10.22
CA HIS A 103 2.99 -10.74 -11.59
C HIS A 103 1.99 -11.06 -12.71
N ASN A 104 1.02 -11.94 -12.45
CA ASN A 104 -0.04 -12.30 -13.40
C ASN A 104 -1.27 -11.40 -13.32
N ASN A 105 -1.34 -10.49 -12.35
CA ASN A 105 -2.43 -9.56 -12.17
C ASN A 105 -1.99 -8.15 -12.58
N GLU A 106 -2.42 -7.74 -13.78
CA GLU A 106 -2.03 -6.47 -14.39
C GLU A 106 -2.50 -5.25 -13.56
N GLU A 107 -3.69 -5.32 -12.96
CA GLU A 107 -4.22 -4.22 -12.14
C GLU A 107 -3.37 -3.97 -10.90
N ILE A 108 -2.99 -5.04 -10.20
CA ILE A 108 -2.12 -4.95 -9.01
C ILE A 108 -0.73 -4.43 -9.40
N ARG A 109 -0.17 -4.93 -10.51
CA ARG A 109 1.14 -4.48 -10.99
C ARG A 109 1.12 -3.00 -11.37
N ASN A 110 0.13 -2.56 -12.14
CA ASN A 110 0.01 -1.16 -12.55
C ASN A 110 -0.20 -0.24 -11.34
N ALA A 111 -1.00 -0.67 -10.35
CA ALA A 111 -1.17 0.09 -9.12
C ALA A 111 0.13 0.18 -8.32
N ALA A 112 0.89 -0.92 -8.22
CA ALA A 112 2.20 -0.93 -7.57
C ALA A 112 3.21 -0.03 -8.30
N ASP A 113 3.24 -0.07 -9.64
CA ASP A 113 4.09 0.77 -10.47
C ASP A 113 3.74 2.26 -10.32
N GLU A 114 2.45 2.64 -10.33
CA GLU A 114 2.03 4.03 -10.12
C GLU A 114 2.41 4.55 -8.72
N ILE A 115 2.28 3.69 -7.71
CA ILE A 115 2.74 3.96 -6.35
C ILE A 115 4.26 4.23 -6.37
N PHE A 116 5.04 3.34 -6.99
CA PHE A 116 6.49 3.49 -7.14
C PHE A 116 6.88 4.81 -7.83
N GLU A 117 6.30 5.11 -8.99
CA GLU A 117 6.59 6.32 -9.76
C GLU A 117 6.32 7.57 -8.91
N LYS A 118 5.16 7.64 -8.24
CA LYS A 118 4.79 8.76 -7.37
C LYS A 118 5.70 8.91 -6.15
N PHE A 119 6.44 7.87 -5.77
CA PHE A 119 7.45 7.96 -4.72
C PHE A 119 8.83 8.37 -5.24
N VAL A 120 9.24 7.86 -6.39
CA VAL A 120 10.55 8.12 -6.98
C VAL A 120 10.64 9.53 -7.56
N ASP A 121 9.57 10.06 -8.16
CA ASP A 121 9.61 11.35 -8.88
C ASP A 121 9.70 12.60 -7.99
N GLU A 122 9.33 12.55 -6.70
CA GLU A 122 9.19 13.77 -5.90
C GLU A 122 10.06 13.93 -4.65
N ASN A 123 10.87 12.97 -4.18
CA ASN A 123 11.99 13.22 -3.24
C ASN A 123 12.84 11.99 -2.84
N ILE A 124 14.17 12.20 -2.85
CA ILE A 124 15.28 11.47 -2.17
C ILE A 124 15.88 10.27 -2.92
N PHE A 125 17.13 10.48 -3.37
CA PHE A 125 18.16 9.50 -3.69
C PHE A 125 17.94 8.15 -3.00
N TYR A 126 17.49 7.16 -3.77
CA TYR A 126 18.03 5.83 -3.62
C TYR A 126 19.23 5.77 -4.56
N ASP A 127 20.42 5.50 -4.04
CA ASP A 127 21.50 5.03 -4.91
C ASP A 127 20.91 3.83 -5.67
N GLU A 128 20.99 3.81 -7.00
CA GLU A 128 20.44 2.75 -7.87
C GLU A 128 20.78 1.33 -7.37
N VAL A 129 21.88 1.22 -6.62
CA VAL A 129 22.38 0.01 -5.95
C VAL A 129 21.41 -0.57 -4.91
N GLU A 130 20.77 0.24 -4.05
CA GLU A 130 19.90 -0.29 -2.97
C GLU A 130 18.56 -0.80 -3.52
N ILE A 131 18.03 -0.16 -4.56
CA ILE A 131 16.84 -0.63 -5.27
C ILE A 131 17.17 -1.92 -6.04
N GLU A 132 18.30 -1.99 -6.74
CA GLU A 132 18.72 -3.22 -7.43
C GLU A 132 18.92 -4.39 -6.45
N GLU A 133 19.51 -4.16 -5.27
CA GLU A 133 19.64 -5.20 -4.25
C GLU A 133 18.28 -5.63 -3.67
N ALA A 134 17.37 -4.69 -3.42
CA ALA A 134 16.02 -5.00 -2.96
C ALA A 134 15.23 -5.82 -4.01
N ILE A 135 15.35 -5.48 -5.29
CA ILE A 135 14.76 -6.24 -6.42
C ILE A 135 15.39 -7.64 -6.52
N LYS A 136 16.73 -7.75 -6.48
CA LYS A 136 17.44 -9.04 -6.54
C LYS A 136 17.06 -9.95 -5.37
N LEU A 137 16.93 -9.40 -4.16
CA LEU A 137 16.49 -10.13 -2.97
C LEU A 137 15.03 -10.56 -3.05
N GLY A 138 14.15 -9.72 -3.60
CA GLY A 138 12.74 -10.06 -3.85
C GLY A 138 12.59 -11.20 -4.86
N GLN A 139 13.36 -11.16 -5.94
CA GLN A 139 13.39 -12.19 -6.98
C GLN A 139 13.98 -13.52 -6.49
N ALA A 140 15.01 -13.48 -5.62
CA ALA A 140 15.61 -14.68 -5.05
C ALA A 140 14.68 -15.44 -4.09
N GLN A 141 13.74 -14.75 -3.43
CA GLN A 141 12.79 -15.36 -2.50
C GLN A 141 11.52 -15.93 -3.18
N GLY A 142 11.27 -15.60 -4.46
CA GLY A 142 10.17 -16.17 -5.25
C GLY A 142 10.53 -17.48 -5.97
N ALA A 143 11.77 -17.96 -5.85
CA ALA A 143 12.29 -19.14 -6.53
C ALA A 143 12.48 -20.38 -5.62
N LEU A 144 11.94 -20.35 -4.40
CA LEU A 144 11.92 -21.45 -3.43
C LEU A 144 10.48 -21.86 -3.12
#